data_AF-A0A6N6PTH9-F1
#
_entry.id   AF-A0A6N6PTH9-F1
#
_cell.length_a   1.000
_cell.length_b   1.000
_cell.length_c   1.000
_cell.angle_alpha   90.00
_cell.angle_beta   90.00
_cell.angle_gamma   90.00
#
_symmetry.space_group_name_H-M   'P 1'
#
loop_
_entity.id
_entity.type
_entity.pdbx_description
1 polymer ?
#
loop_
_entity_poly.entity_id
_entity_poly.type
_entity_poly.pdbx_seq_one_letter_code
_entity_poly.pdbx_strand_id
1 'polypeptide(L)'
;MKRIIKQISTFAVAALIGCLSARGDTVVVSNDVASVETWYSTNTYQLQKIIYVQTNAVLVIEPGTVIKAATSNLISSPGVPVDCAALWVQRGGKLYATGTVS
;
A
#
# COMPACT_ATOMS: atom_id res chain seq x y z
N MET A 1 33.40 -56.24 -10.96
CA MET A 1 33.47 -56.81 -9.60
C MET A 1 33.62 -55.69 -8.58
N LYS A 2 32.58 -55.43 -7.76
CA LYS A 2 32.60 -54.92 -6.37
C LYS A 2 31.18 -54.43 -5.98
N ARG A 3 30.41 -55.34 -5.35
CA ARG A 3 29.47 -55.18 -4.19
C ARG A 3 28.43 -54.03 -4.26
N ILE A 4 27.16 -54.24 -4.64
CA ILE A 4 25.99 -54.81 -3.92
C ILE A 4 25.62 -54.13 -2.55
N ILE A 5 24.35 -53.66 -2.46
CA ILE A 5 23.38 -53.59 -1.33
C ILE A 5 23.05 -52.22 -0.64
N LYS A 6 21.80 -51.78 -0.92
CA LYS A 6 20.70 -51.17 -0.12
C LYS A 6 20.98 -50.19 1.03
N GLN A 7 20.28 -49.03 1.01
CA GLN A 7 19.16 -48.60 1.90
C GLN A 7 18.43 -47.44 1.17
N ILE A 8 17.17 -47.52 0.71
CA ILE A 8 15.85 -47.61 1.38
C ILE A 8 15.54 -46.43 2.31
N SER A 9 14.43 -45.76 1.93
CA SER A 9 13.46 -44.99 2.72
C SER A 9 13.77 -43.56 3.17
N THR A 10 13.10 -42.65 2.47
CA THR A 10 12.22 -41.60 3.01
C THR A 10 12.86 -40.45 3.79
N PHE A 11 12.97 -39.31 3.10
CA PHE A 11 12.84 -37.99 3.73
C PHE A 11 11.82 -37.19 2.90
N ALA A 12 10.54 -37.51 3.10
CA ALA A 12 9.45 -36.60 2.76
C ALA A 12 9.46 -35.50 3.82
N VAL A 13 10.28 -34.46 3.61
CA VAL A 13 10.13 -33.21 4.37
C VAL A 13 9.14 -32.39 3.58
N ALA A 14 7.95 -32.27 4.15
CA ALA A 14 6.92 -31.35 3.73
C ALA A 14 7.56 -30.01 3.36
N ALA A 15 7.46 -29.63 2.08
CA ALA A 15 7.69 -28.26 1.69
C ALA A 15 6.60 -27.45 2.39
N LEU A 16 6.98 -26.85 3.52
CA LEU A 16 6.26 -25.76 4.15
C LEU A 16 5.94 -24.79 3.01
N ILE A 17 4.67 -24.72 2.62
CA ILE A 17 4.17 -23.58 1.88
C ILE A 17 4.23 -22.44 2.90
N GLY A 18 5.40 -21.82 3.00
CA GLY A 18 5.52 -20.51 3.61
C GLY A 18 4.60 -19.62 2.81
N CYS A 19 3.49 -19.21 3.39
CA CYS A 19 2.84 -17.99 2.94
C CYS A 19 3.90 -16.90 3.11
N LEU A 20 4.62 -16.57 2.03
CA LEU A 20 5.29 -15.29 1.97
C LEU A 20 4.16 -14.29 2.08
N SER A 21 4.01 -13.71 3.28
CA SER A 21 3.25 -12.49 3.41
C SER A 21 3.93 -11.49 2.49
N ALA A 22 3.31 -11.20 1.35
CA ALA A 22 3.67 -10.03 0.55
C ALA A 22 3.41 -8.83 1.45
N ARG A 23 4.46 -8.37 2.15
CA ARG A 23 4.43 -7.12 2.87
C ARG A 23 4.31 -6.06 1.79
N GLY A 24 3.14 -5.45 1.65
CA GLY A 24 2.95 -4.41 0.66
C GLY A 24 3.96 -3.28 0.83
N ASP A 25 4.45 -2.73 -0.28
CA ASP A 25 5.42 -1.63 -0.24
C ASP A 25 4.79 -0.40 0.43
N THR A 26 5.58 0.31 1.23
CA THR A 26 5.14 1.59 1.78
C THR A 26 5.42 2.68 0.76
N VAL A 27 4.35 3.25 0.21
CA VAL A 27 4.40 4.37 -0.72
C VAL A 27 4.25 5.66 0.08
N VAL A 28 5.32 6.45 0.13
CA VAL A 28 5.30 7.78 0.74
C VAL A 28 4.67 8.75 -0.26
N VAL A 29 3.57 9.40 0.16
CA VAL A 29 2.83 10.34 -0.68
C VAL A 29 3.08 11.77 -0.20
N SER A 30 3.73 12.55 -1.05
CA SER A 30 4.04 13.97 -0.84
C SER A 30 3.48 14.89 -1.94
N ASN A 31 2.89 14.31 -2.98
CA ASN A 31 2.33 15.02 -4.12
C ASN A 31 0.81 14.85 -4.16
N ASP A 32 0.12 15.89 -4.64
CA ASP A 32 -1.32 15.86 -4.87
C ASP A 32 -1.69 14.90 -6.00
N VAL A 33 -2.93 14.39 -5.95
CA VAL A 33 -3.52 13.62 -7.06
C VAL A 33 -4.11 14.63 -8.05
N ALA A 34 -3.37 14.89 -9.12
CA ALA A 34 -3.70 15.89 -10.14
C ALA A 34 -4.44 15.32 -11.37
N SER A 35 -4.48 14.00 -11.52
CA SER A 35 -5.09 13.32 -12.66
C SER A 35 -5.82 12.04 -12.23
N VAL A 36 -5.99 11.09 -13.15
CA VAL A 36 -6.52 9.77 -12.82
C VAL A 36 -5.40 8.93 -12.23
N GLU A 37 -5.58 8.45 -11.00
CA GLU A 37 -4.64 7.58 -10.30
C GLU A 37 -5.37 6.41 -9.64
N THR A 38 -4.67 5.29 -9.48
CA THR A 38 -5.17 4.11 -8.77
C THR A 38 -4.21 3.75 -7.65
N TRP A 39 -4.74 3.65 -6.44
CA TRP A 39 -4.02 3.16 -5.28
C TRP A 39 -4.40 1.71 -5.04
N TYR A 40 -3.38 0.86 -4.96
CA TYR A 40 -3.52 -0.59 -4.97
C TYR A 40 -3.45 -1.18 -3.57
N SER A 41 -4.22 -2.24 -3.37
CA SER A 41 -4.30 -2.98 -2.11
C SER A 41 -2.97 -3.65 -1.72
N THR A 42 -2.08 -3.84 -2.69
CA THR A 42 -0.72 -4.35 -2.49
C THR A 42 0.21 -3.36 -1.82
N ASN A 43 -0.22 -2.12 -1.55
CA ASN A 43 0.61 -1.07 -0.98
C ASN A 43 -0.02 -0.47 0.28
N THR A 44 0.83 0.09 1.15
CA THR A 44 0.39 1.02 2.19
C THR A 44 0.79 2.43 1.80
N TYR A 45 -0.17 3.34 1.67
CA TYR A 45 0.07 4.74 1.33
C TYR A 45 0.22 5.56 2.61
N GLN A 46 1.39 6.18 2.81
CA GLN A 46 1.66 7.05 3.95
C GLN A 46 1.73 8.50 3.49
N LEU A 47 0.73 9.30 3.89
CA LEU A 47 0.62 10.71 3.54
C LEU A 47 1.53 11.53 4.45
N GLN A 48 2.40 12.37 3.88
CA GLN A 48 3.29 13.25 4.65
C GLN A 48 2.74 14.68 4.84
N LYS A 49 1.71 15.03 4.09
CA LYS A 49 1.04 16.32 4.17
C LYS A 49 -0.43 16.17 3.84
N ILE A 50 -1.15 17.28 3.77
CA ILE A 50 -2.46 17.27 3.13
C ILE A 50 -2.25 17.01 1.64
N ILE A 51 -2.75 15.86 1.19
CA ILE A 51 -2.78 15.44 -0.21
C ILE A 51 -4.14 15.79 -0.77
N TYR A 52 -4.16 16.63 -1.80
CA TYR A 52 -5.39 17.03 -2.46
C TYR A 52 -5.69 16.10 -3.63
N VAL A 53 -6.89 15.52 -3.66
CA VAL A 53 -7.50 15.05 -4.90
C VAL A 53 -8.07 16.30 -5.59
N GLN A 54 -7.35 16.76 -6.60
CA GLN A 54 -7.61 18.06 -7.20
C GLN A 54 -8.90 18.10 -8.01
N THR A 55 -9.37 19.30 -8.32
CA THR A 55 -10.49 19.52 -9.25
C THR A 55 -10.26 18.75 -10.56
N ASN A 56 -11.25 17.97 -11.01
CA ASN A 56 -11.22 17.09 -12.18
C ASN A 56 -10.30 15.86 -12.07
N ALA A 57 -9.56 15.68 -10.97
CA ALA A 57 -8.80 14.46 -10.71
C ALA A 57 -9.72 13.31 -10.27
N VAL A 58 -9.24 12.08 -10.45
CA VAL A 58 -9.95 10.86 -10.02
C VAL A 58 -8.98 9.96 -9.28
N LEU A 59 -9.24 9.74 -8.01
CA LEU A 59 -8.55 8.74 -7.22
C LEU A 59 -9.43 7.50 -7.07
N VAL A 60 -8.95 6.37 -7.59
CA VAL A 60 -9.54 5.05 -7.35
C VAL A 60 -8.70 4.34 -6.29
N ILE A 61 -9.34 3.85 -5.24
CA ILE A 61 -8.70 3.07 -4.18
C ILE A 61 -9.26 1.67 -4.24
N GLU A 62 -8.39 0.68 -4.48
CA GLU A 62 -8.78 -0.72 -4.46
C GLU A 62 -9.30 -1.12 -3.07
N PRO A 63 -10.29 -2.03 -3.00
CA PRO A 63 -10.72 -2.61 -1.74
C PRO A 63 -9.54 -3.19 -0.94
N GLY A 64 -9.48 -2.91 0.37
CA GLY A 64 -8.43 -3.42 1.25
C GLY A 64 -7.15 -2.56 1.27
N THR A 65 -7.05 -1.50 0.47
CA THR A 65 -5.91 -0.58 0.49
C THR A 65 -5.81 0.18 1.82
N VAL A 66 -4.61 0.21 2.41
CA VAL A 66 -4.33 0.92 3.65
C VAL A 66 -3.74 2.29 3.35
N ILE A 67 -4.35 3.34 3.91
CA ILE A 67 -3.89 4.72 3.80
C ILE A 67 -3.72 5.29 5.20
N LYS A 68 -2.56 5.88 5.49
CA LYS A 68 -2.19 6.39 6.81
C LYS A 68 -1.74 7.84 6.73
N ALA A 69 -2.24 8.67 7.62
CA ALA A 69 -1.62 9.97 7.90
C ALA A 69 -0.34 9.75 8.72
N ALA A 70 0.78 10.29 8.26
CA ALA A 70 2.00 10.25 9.04
C ALA A 70 1.86 11.10 10.32
N THR A 71 2.61 10.72 11.36
CA THR A 71 2.74 11.48 12.61
C THR A 71 4.14 12.10 12.78
N SER A 72 5.06 11.78 11.87
CA SER A 72 6.44 12.25 11.84
C SER A 72 6.87 12.45 10.39
N ASN A 73 7.92 13.26 10.15
CA ASN A 73 8.36 13.65 8.81
C ASN A 73 7.26 14.32 7.98
N LEU A 74 6.49 15.19 8.63
CA LEU A 74 5.44 15.95 7.98
C LEU A 74 6.04 17.03 7.07
N ILE A 75 5.33 17.35 5.99
CA ILE A 75 5.66 18.42 5.06
C ILE A 75 4.57 19.50 5.20
N SER A 76 4.96 20.76 5.28
CA SER A 76 4.01 21.87 5.41
C SER A 76 3.10 22.01 4.19
N SER A 77 1.82 22.28 4.44
CA SER A 77 0.83 22.60 3.42
C SER A 77 0.54 24.10 3.38
N PRO A 78 0.57 24.76 2.21
CA PRO A 78 0.23 26.18 2.10
C PRO A 78 -1.17 26.49 2.66
N GLY A 79 -1.28 27.55 3.46
CA GLY A 79 -2.55 27.97 4.04
C GLY A 79 -3.04 27.12 5.21
N VAL A 80 -2.23 26.18 5.71
CA VAL A 80 -2.54 25.37 6.89
C VAL A 80 -1.57 25.76 8.02
N PRO A 81 -2.06 26.21 9.18
CA PRO A 81 -1.21 26.76 10.23
C PRO A 81 -0.42 25.71 11.02
N VAL A 82 -0.73 24.42 10.83
CA VAL A 82 -0.09 23.29 11.51
C VAL A 82 0.33 22.24 10.49
N ASP A 83 1.49 21.63 10.70
CA ASP A 83 1.90 20.48 9.90
C ASP A 83 0.99 19.29 10.24
N CYS A 84 0.28 18.79 9.24
CA CYS A 84 -0.59 17.63 9.37
C CYS A 84 -0.69 16.87 8.05
N ALA A 85 -1.06 15.60 8.15
CA ALA A 85 -1.30 14.76 7.00
C ALA A 85 -2.77 14.35 6.92
N ALA A 86 -3.34 14.45 5.72
CA ALA A 86 -4.73 14.06 5.46
C ALA A 86 -4.93 13.87 3.95
N LEU A 87 -5.99 13.15 3.57
CA LEU A 87 -6.47 13.10 2.20
C LEU A 87 -7.69 14.01 2.07
N TRP A 88 -7.59 15.07 1.28
CA TRP A 88 -8.69 16.02 1.04
C TRP A 88 -9.16 15.93 -0.40
N VAL A 89 -10.48 16.03 -0.61
CA VAL A 89 -11.07 16.06 -1.95
C VAL A 89 -11.55 17.48 -2.25
N GLN A 90 -10.98 18.11 -3.27
CA GLN A 90 -11.41 19.44 -3.72
C GLN A 90 -12.77 19.36 -4.42
N ARG A 91 -13.49 20.48 -4.52
CA ARG A 91 -14.74 20.54 -5.31
C ARG A 91 -14.44 20.13 -6.75
N GLY A 92 -15.15 19.11 -7.25
CA GLY A 92 -14.95 18.56 -8.60
C GLY A 92 -13.92 17.44 -8.70
N GLY A 93 -13.14 17.17 -7.63
CA GLY A 93 -12.37 15.94 -7.51
C GLY A 93 -13.27 14.74 -7.20
N LYS A 94 -12.83 13.54 -7.57
CA LYS A 94 -13.59 12.29 -7.37
C LYS A 94 -12.76 11.27 -6.62
N LEU A 95 -13.36 10.66 -5.60
CA LEU A 95 -12.78 9.58 -4.82
C LEU A 95 -13.69 8.35 -4.92
N TYR A 96 -13.15 7.25 -5.45
CA TYR A 96 -13.84 5.97 -5.53
C TYR A 96 -13.14 4.97 -4.60
N ALA A 97 -13.77 4.66 -3.47
CA ALA A 97 -13.22 3.75 -2.48
C ALA A 97 -14.33 2.88 -1.88
N THR A 98 -14.21 1.56 -2.05
CA THR A 98 -15.12 0.57 -1.48
C THR A 98 -14.32 -0.35 -0.57
N GLY A 99 -14.23 0.02 0.72
CA GLY A 99 -13.37 -0.67 1.69
C GLY A 99 -13.74 -2.14 1.90
N THR A 100 -12.73 -2.96 2.15
CA THR A 100 -12.84 -4.33 2.68
C THR A 100 -11.78 -4.49 3.77
N VAL A 101 -11.75 -5.65 4.43
CA VAL A 101 -10.67 -5.97 5.38
C VAL A 101 -9.31 -5.91 4.67
N SER A 102 -8.34 -5.26 5.32
CA SER A 102 -6.95 -5.15 4.87
C SER A 102 -6.07 -6.23 5.48
#